data_AF-A0A2E7P8R8-F1
#
_entry.id   AF-A0A2E7P8R8-F1
#
_cell.length_a   1.000
_cell.length_b   1.000
_cell.length_c   1.000
_cell.angle_alpha   90.00
_cell.angle_beta   90.00
_cell.angle_gamma   90.00
#
_symmetry.space_group_name_H-M   'P 1'
#
loop_
_entity.id
_entity.type
_entity.pdbx_description
1 polymer ?
#
loop_
_entity_poly.entity_id
_entity_poly.type
_entity_poly.pdbx_seq_one_letter_code
_entity_poly.pdbx_strand_id
1 'polypeptide(L)'
;MHPPLRSSPAPANGFTLLEILVSLAIVILLAGLGWNGYLHIVKKASRAEGRAAILHVLLQQERHYAYQHRYRPFQPGSAAQGFKWYSGATPQTSAYALSARACEDEDLASCVLVIATPGGSGVNAAYEDAQCGVLQADNRGNRRADGKECW
;
A
#
# COMPACT_ATOMS: atom_id res chain seq x y z
N MET A 1 -66.21 -27.06 39.90
CA MET A 1 -64.93 -26.33 39.71
C MET A 1 -64.26 -26.91 38.48
N HIS A 2 -64.20 -26.16 37.38
CA HIS A 2 -63.63 -26.60 36.11
C HIS A 2 -62.10 -26.37 36.11
N PRO A 3 -61.28 -27.35 35.69
CA PRO A 3 -59.83 -27.15 35.56
C PRO A 3 -59.51 -26.23 34.36
N PRO A 4 -58.45 -25.40 34.43
CA PRO A 4 -58.05 -24.56 33.32
C PRO A 4 -57.39 -25.40 32.21
N LEU A 5 -57.80 -25.14 30.96
CA LEU A 5 -57.19 -25.71 29.77
C LEU A 5 -55.76 -25.16 29.61
N ARG A 6 -54.78 -26.05 29.64
CA ARG A 6 -53.36 -25.73 29.48
C ARG A 6 -53.09 -25.40 28.01
N SER A 7 -52.78 -24.15 27.70
CA SER A 7 -52.27 -23.77 26.38
C SER A 7 -50.90 -24.42 26.16
N SER A 8 -50.76 -25.19 25.08
CA SER A 8 -49.47 -25.75 24.69
C SER A 8 -48.60 -24.64 24.09
N PRO A 9 -47.32 -24.52 24.47
CA PRO A 9 -46.42 -23.56 23.86
C PRO A 9 -46.28 -23.87 22.36
N ALA A 10 -46.27 -22.83 21.52
CA ALA A 10 -46.01 -22.97 20.10
C ALA A 10 -44.62 -23.61 19.90
N PRO A 11 -44.46 -24.54 18.94
CA PRO A 11 -43.16 -25.13 18.67
C PRO A 11 -42.17 -24.02 18.31
N ALA A 12 -41.03 -24.00 19.00
CA ALA A 12 -39.91 -23.16 18.62
C ALA A 12 -39.41 -23.65 17.25
N ASN A 13 -39.58 -22.83 16.21
CA ASN A 13 -39.06 -23.12 14.88
C ASN A 13 -37.52 -23.04 14.95
N GLY A 14 -36.87 -24.21 15.06
CA GLY A 14 -35.42 -24.34 14.99
C GLY A 14 -34.93 -24.21 13.54
N PHE A 15 -33.76 -23.59 13.37
CA PHE A 15 -33.05 -23.56 12.08
C PHE A 15 -32.76 -24.98 11.61
N THR A 16 -33.07 -25.26 10.34
CA THR A 16 -32.73 -26.55 9.74
C THR A 16 -31.26 -26.58 9.32
N LEU A 17 -30.65 -27.77 9.32
CA LEU A 17 -29.29 -27.95 8.82
C LEU A 17 -29.16 -27.53 7.35
N LEU A 18 -30.24 -27.73 6.57
CA LEU A 18 -30.33 -27.30 5.17
C LEU A 18 -30.24 -25.77 5.05
N GLU A 19 -30.91 -25.03 5.92
CA GLU A 19 -30.92 -23.57 5.90
C GLU A 19 -29.55 -22.98 6.23
N ILE A 20 -28.81 -23.61 7.16
CA ILE A 20 -27.42 -23.24 7.44
C ILE A 20 -26.52 -23.57 6.24
N LEU A 21 -26.69 -24.72 5.59
CA LEU A 21 -25.92 -25.08 4.39
C LEU A 21 -26.17 -24.09 3.23
N VAL A 22 -27.42 -23.70 2.99
CA VAL A 22 -27.77 -22.72 1.95
C VAL A 22 -27.19 -21.34 2.28
N SER A 23 -27.32 -20.89 3.53
CA SER A 23 -26.77 -19.60 3.98
C SER A 23 -25.25 -19.56 3.84
N LEU A 24 -24.56 -20.63 4.23
CA LEU A 24 -23.10 -20.74 4.12
C LEU A 24 -22.67 -20.76 2.65
N ALA A 25 -23.41 -21.44 1.78
CA ALA A 25 -23.16 -21.44 0.34
C ALA A 25 -23.27 -20.03 -0.26
N ILE A 26 -24.27 -19.25 0.14
CA ILE A 26 -24.44 -17.85 -0.30
C ILE A 26 -23.27 -16.98 0.19
N VAL A 27 -22.85 -17.12 1.45
CA VAL A 27 -21.72 -16.36 2.01
C VAL A 27 -20.42 -16.65 1.26
N ILE A 28 -20.13 -17.92 0.98
CA ILE A 28 -18.93 -18.31 0.20
C ILE A 28 -18.97 -17.71 -1.21
N LEU A 29 -20.13 -17.73 -1.85
CA LEU A 29 -20.32 -17.18 -3.19
C LEU A 29 -20.12 -15.66 -3.22
N LEU A 30 -20.67 -14.93 -2.23
CA LEU A 30 -20.48 -13.49 -2.09
C LEU A 30 -19.04 -13.12 -1.74
N ALA A 31 -18.39 -13.89 -0.86
CA ALA A 31 -16.99 -13.70 -0.50
C ALA A 31 -16.05 -13.85 -1.71
N GLY A 32 -16.34 -14.81 -2.60
CA GLY A 32 -15.59 -15.01 -3.84
C GLY A 32 -15.70 -13.83 -4.81
N LEU A 33 -16.87 -13.20 -4.91
CA LEU A 33 -17.11 -12.10 -5.85
C LEU A 33 -16.62 -10.73 -5.32
N GLY A 34 -16.71 -10.48 -4.01
CA GLY A 34 -16.42 -9.17 -3.42
C GLY A 34 -14.93 -8.85 -3.22
N TRP A 35 -14.06 -9.87 -3.14
CA TRP A 35 -12.69 -9.68 -2.65
C TRP A 35 -11.78 -8.88 -3.60
N ASN A 36 -11.89 -9.09 -4.91
CA ASN A 36 -10.95 -8.51 -5.87
C ASN A 36 -11.07 -6.98 -6.00
N GLY A 37 -12.28 -6.43 -5.91
CA GLY A 37 -12.51 -4.99 -6.09
C GLY A 37 -11.82 -4.12 -5.04
N TYR A 38 -11.83 -4.55 -3.78
CA TYR A 38 -11.24 -3.80 -2.67
C TYR A 38 -9.71 -3.67 -2.82
N LEU A 39 -9.02 -4.76 -3.19
CA LEU A 39 -7.57 -4.78 -3.34
C LEU A 39 -7.08 -3.81 -4.43
N HIS A 40 -7.84 -3.65 -5.52
CA HIS A 40 -7.48 -2.70 -6.57
C HIS A 40 -7.50 -1.24 -6.08
N ILE A 41 -8.49 -0.88 -5.26
CA ILE A 41 -8.59 0.48 -4.70
C ILE A 41 -7.41 0.74 -3.76
N VAL A 42 -7.10 -0.22 -2.88
CA VAL A 42 -5.95 -0.12 -1.96
C VAL A 42 -4.64 0.03 -2.73
N LYS A 43 -4.39 -0.82 -3.74
CA LYS A 43 -3.18 -0.71 -4.58
C LYS A 43 -3.08 0.64 -5.28
N LYS A 44 -4.19 1.16 -5.83
CA LYS A 44 -4.22 2.49 -6.46
C LYS A 44 -3.88 3.60 -5.47
N ALA A 45 -4.45 3.55 -4.26
CA ALA A 45 -4.14 4.51 -3.20
C ALA A 45 -2.66 4.44 -2.78
N SER A 46 -2.13 3.22 -2.59
CA SER A 46 -0.72 3.00 -2.26
C SER A 46 0.23 3.51 -3.35
N ARG A 47 -0.09 3.36 -4.64
CA ARG A 47 0.69 3.96 -5.74
C ARG A 47 0.70 5.47 -5.65
N ALA A 48 -0.45 6.09 -5.41
CA ALA A 48 -0.54 7.55 -5.25
C ALA A 48 0.29 8.03 -4.05
N GLU A 49 0.25 7.30 -2.94
CA GLU A 49 1.09 7.55 -1.77
C GLU A 49 2.59 7.43 -2.08
N GLY A 50 3.00 6.37 -2.80
CA GLY A 50 4.38 6.19 -3.26
C GLY A 50 4.86 7.34 -4.14
N ARG A 51 4.07 7.75 -5.14
CA ARG A 51 4.38 8.90 -6.02
C ARG A 51 4.51 10.20 -5.23
N ALA A 52 3.58 10.47 -4.32
CA ALA A 52 3.64 11.65 -3.47
C ALA A 52 4.88 11.65 -2.59
N ALA A 53 5.25 10.50 -2.03
CA ALA A 53 6.44 10.37 -1.20
C ALA A 53 7.74 10.56 -1.99
N ILE A 54 7.82 10.06 -3.23
CA ILE A 54 8.94 10.34 -4.15
C ILE A 54 9.08 11.85 -4.37
N LEU A 55 7.99 12.55 -4.72
CA LEU A 55 8.02 13.99 -4.96
C LEU A 55 8.44 14.76 -3.71
N HIS A 56 7.96 14.34 -2.53
CA HIS A 56 8.36 14.95 -1.27
C HIS A 56 9.87 14.79 -1.01
N VAL A 57 10.44 13.61 -1.26
CA VAL A 57 11.88 13.38 -1.13
C VAL A 57 12.66 14.20 -2.15
N LEU A 58 12.22 14.28 -3.41
CA LEU A 58 12.85 15.13 -4.41
C LEU A 58 12.88 16.60 -3.97
N LEU A 59 11.78 17.12 -3.42
CA LEU A 59 11.76 18.48 -2.88
C LEU A 59 12.75 18.67 -1.72
N GLN A 60 12.91 17.66 -0.85
CA GLN A 60 13.92 17.70 0.21
C GLN A 60 15.35 17.66 -0.36
N GLN A 61 15.57 16.87 -1.42
CA GLN A 61 16.86 16.78 -2.12
C GLN A 61 17.22 18.11 -2.79
N GLU A 62 16.27 18.80 -3.43
CA GLU A 62 16.48 20.13 -4.01
C GLU A 62 16.87 21.17 -2.94
N ARG A 63 16.19 21.15 -1.79
CA ARG A 63 16.56 22.01 -0.65
C ARG A 63 17.97 21.72 -0.17
N HIS A 64 18.35 20.44 -0.07
CA HIS A 64 19.70 20.05 0.32
C HIS A 64 20.74 20.53 -0.70
N TYR A 65 20.46 20.35 -1.99
CA TYR A 65 21.30 20.80 -3.09
C TYR A 65 21.53 22.31 -3.07
N ALA A 66 20.50 23.11 -2.74
CA ALA A 66 20.63 24.56 -2.64
C ALA A 66 21.67 25.02 -1.59
N TYR A 67 21.92 24.22 -0.55
CA TYR A 67 22.90 24.53 0.50
C TYR A 67 24.26 23.83 0.33
N GLN A 68 24.26 22.62 -0.22
CA GLN A 68 25.45 21.76 -0.28
C GLN A 68 25.99 21.56 -1.70
N HIS A 69 25.31 22.10 -2.71
CA HIS A 69 25.61 21.94 -4.15
C HIS A 69 25.74 20.48 -4.60
N ARG A 70 25.10 19.57 -3.87
CA ARG A 70 25.12 18.14 -4.15
C ARG A 70 23.92 17.45 -3.51
N TYR A 71 23.37 16.47 -4.20
CA TYR A 71 22.33 15.58 -3.68
C TYR A 71 22.93 14.50 -2.77
N ARG A 72 22.10 13.92 -1.91
CA ARG A 72 22.56 12.93 -0.92
C ARG A 72 21.86 11.57 -1.13
N PRO A 73 22.61 10.50 -1.38
CA PRO A 73 22.04 9.17 -1.54
C PRO A 73 21.64 8.63 -0.17
N PHE A 74 20.62 7.79 -0.15
CA PHE A 74 20.18 7.11 1.08
C PHE A 74 19.49 5.78 0.76
N GLN A 75 19.43 4.91 1.76
CA GLN A 75 18.77 3.61 1.69
C GLN A 75 17.62 3.51 2.72
N PRO A 76 16.66 2.59 2.54
CA PRO A 76 15.63 2.33 3.52
C PRO A 76 16.23 2.02 4.90
N GLY A 77 15.57 2.47 5.97
CA GLY A 77 16.06 2.33 7.35
C GLY A 77 17.05 3.40 7.80
N SER A 78 17.57 4.24 6.90
CA SER A 78 18.57 5.26 7.23
C SER A 78 18.00 6.59 7.73
N ALA A 79 17.15 6.54 8.77
CA ALA A 79 16.57 7.76 9.38
C ALA A 79 17.64 8.80 9.81
N ALA A 80 18.87 8.36 10.08
CA ALA A 80 20.01 9.21 10.40
C ALA A 80 20.41 10.21 9.28
N GLN A 81 19.88 10.06 8.06
CA GLN A 81 20.25 10.88 6.91
C GLN A 81 19.30 12.06 6.65
N GLY A 82 18.25 12.23 7.46
CA GLY A 82 17.35 13.39 7.43
C GLY A 82 16.26 13.37 6.35
N PHE A 83 16.21 12.31 5.54
CA PHE A 83 15.17 12.13 4.52
C PHE A 83 14.14 11.08 4.97
N LYS A 84 12.89 11.29 4.58
CA LYS A 84 11.84 10.29 4.80
C LYS A 84 12.09 9.10 3.85
N TRP A 85 12.19 7.90 4.41
CA TRP A 85 12.49 6.68 3.63
C TRP A 85 11.29 5.73 3.46
N TYR A 86 10.07 6.17 3.79
CA TYR A 86 8.86 5.35 3.70
C TYR A 86 7.67 6.20 3.21
N SER A 87 6.71 5.58 2.53
CA SER A 87 5.61 6.33 1.90
C SER A 87 4.58 6.88 2.90
N GLY A 88 4.21 6.08 3.90
CA GLY A 88 3.06 6.29 4.76
C GLY A 88 3.34 7.10 6.02
N ALA A 89 2.48 6.96 7.02
CA ALA A 89 2.62 7.68 8.30
C ALA A 89 3.72 7.07 9.18
N THR A 90 3.83 5.74 9.20
CA THR A 90 4.89 5.01 9.88
C THR A 90 5.51 4.01 8.92
N PRO A 91 6.76 3.56 9.17
CA PRO A 91 7.37 2.54 8.31
C PRO A 91 6.49 1.29 8.18
N GLN A 92 5.95 0.77 9.30
CA GLN A 92 5.17 -0.48 9.34
C GLN A 92 3.87 -0.44 8.53
N THR A 93 3.25 0.73 8.36
CA THR A 93 2.03 0.90 7.56
C THR A 93 2.30 1.34 6.13
N SER A 94 3.56 1.61 5.78
CA SER A 94 3.94 2.10 4.47
C SER A 94 3.94 0.97 3.45
N ALA A 95 3.38 1.26 2.27
CA ALA A 95 3.40 0.36 1.13
C ALA A 95 4.77 0.35 0.42
N TYR A 96 5.48 1.48 0.42
CA TYR A 96 6.76 1.61 -0.29
C TYR A 96 7.90 2.04 0.63
N ALA A 97 9.06 1.42 0.44
CA ALA A 97 10.34 1.85 0.97
C ALA A 97 11.04 2.75 -0.06
N LEU A 98 11.54 3.90 0.37
CA LEU A 98 12.18 4.90 -0.47
C LEU A 98 13.71 4.81 -0.34
N SER A 99 14.38 5.10 -1.45
CA SER A 99 15.83 5.28 -1.53
C SER A 99 16.16 6.38 -2.52
N ALA A 100 17.37 6.91 -2.43
CA ALA A 100 17.90 7.84 -3.42
C ALA A 100 19.32 7.44 -3.82
N ARG A 101 19.62 7.55 -5.11
CA ARG A 101 20.96 7.32 -5.68
C ARG A 101 21.21 8.27 -6.85
N ALA A 102 22.44 8.27 -7.36
CA ALA A 102 22.73 8.94 -8.62
C ALA A 102 21.93 8.31 -9.76
N CYS A 103 21.61 9.10 -10.77
CA CYS A 103 21.08 8.60 -12.04
C CYS A 103 22.14 7.73 -12.75
N GLU A 104 21.70 6.92 -13.71
CA GLU A 104 22.62 6.08 -14.48
C GLU A 104 23.62 6.94 -15.25
N ASP A 105 24.91 6.58 -15.18
CA ASP A 105 26.03 7.30 -15.79
C ASP A 105 26.19 8.78 -15.40
N GLU A 106 25.62 9.19 -14.26
CA GLU A 106 25.68 10.56 -13.75
C GLU A 106 26.14 10.62 -12.30
N ASP A 107 26.51 11.83 -11.86
CA ASP A 107 26.87 12.10 -10.48
C ASP A 107 25.73 12.74 -9.69
N LEU A 108 25.87 12.70 -8.36
CA LEU A 108 24.96 13.36 -7.41
C LEU A 108 25.09 14.88 -7.39
N ALA A 109 26.00 15.49 -8.14
CA ALA A 109 25.99 16.94 -8.35
C ALA A 109 25.02 17.32 -9.48
N SER A 110 24.66 16.38 -10.36
CA SER A 110 23.88 16.66 -11.56
C SER A 110 22.51 16.00 -11.56
N CYS A 111 22.39 14.82 -10.97
CA CYS A 111 21.16 14.04 -11.02
C CYS A 111 20.95 13.16 -9.78
N VAL A 112 19.72 13.15 -9.28
CA VAL A 112 19.29 12.23 -8.21
C VAL A 112 18.04 11.49 -8.67
N LEU A 113 18.08 10.18 -8.52
CA LEU A 113 16.98 9.28 -8.77
C LEU A 113 16.42 8.81 -7.43
N VAL A 114 15.15 9.08 -7.19
CA VAL A 114 14.40 8.60 -6.03
C VAL A 114 13.56 7.41 -6.45
N ILE A 115 13.67 6.33 -5.67
CA ILE A 115 13.12 5.01 -5.97
C ILE A 115 12.21 4.61 -4.83
N ALA A 116 10.97 4.25 -5.13
CA ALA A 116 10.01 3.64 -4.21
C ALA A 116 9.84 2.16 -4.57
N THR A 117 10.37 1.29 -3.72
CA THR A 117 10.25 -0.17 -3.84
C THR A 117 9.03 -0.65 -3.05
N PRO A 118 8.09 -1.40 -3.64
CA PRO A 118 6.94 -1.93 -2.93
C PRO A 118 7.37 -2.98 -1.91
N GLY A 119 6.88 -2.85 -0.68
CA GLY A 119 7.20 -3.75 0.43
C GLY A 119 8.69 -3.76 0.81
N GLY A 120 9.12 -4.85 1.45
CA GLY A 120 10.51 -5.08 1.84
C GLY A 120 10.86 -4.73 3.28
N SER A 121 12.15 -4.87 3.61
CA SER A 121 12.66 -4.69 4.97
C SER A 121 12.49 -3.25 5.45
N GLY A 122 11.80 -3.07 6.56
CA GLY A 122 11.56 -1.76 7.18
C GLY A 122 10.20 -1.15 6.85
N VAL A 123 9.45 -1.69 5.89
CA VAL A 123 8.05 -1.29 5.64
C VAL A 123 7.11 -2.49 5.70
N ASN A 124 5.87 -2.38 5.20
CA ASN A 124 4.95 -3.51 5.15
C ASN A 124 5.45 -4.59 4.18
N ALA A 125 6.07 -5.64 4.72
CA ALA A 125 6.62 -6.74 3.93
C ALA A 125 5.57 -7.57 3.16
N ALA A 126 4.29 -7.50 3.56
CA ALA A 126 3.20 -8.19 2.88
C ALA A 126 2.62 -7.40 1.69
N TYR A 127 3.03 -6.13 1.52
CA TYR A 127 2.57 -5.34 0.39
C TYR A 127 3.36 -5.70 -0.88
N GLU A 128 2.63 -6.00 -1.94
CA GLU A 128 3.17 -6.24 -3.27
C GLU A 128 2.30 -5.57 -4.33
N ASP A 129 2.95 -5.08 -5.39
CA ASP A 129 2.28 -4.51 -6.54
C ASP A 129 2.89 -5.04 -7.83
N ALA A 130 2.66 -6.32 -8.12
CA ALA A 130 3.18 -6.99 -9.31
C ALA A 130 2.81 -6.29 -10.65
N GLN A 131 1.78 -5.43 -10.66
CA GLN A 131 1.42 -4.69 -11.86
C GLN A 131 2.35 -3.50 -12.12
N CYS A 132 2.71 -2.74 -11.10
CA CYS A 132 3.50 -1.51 -11.25
C CYS A 132 4.95 -1.61 -10.80
N GLY A 133 5.24 -2.53 -9.87
CA GLY A 133 6.56 -2.75 -9.31
C GLY A 133 7.13 -1.49 -8.67
N VAL A 134 8.41 -1.25 -8.94
CA VAL A 134 9.16 -0.11 -8.44
C VAL A 134 8.74 1.18 -9.16
N LEU A 135 8.49 2.24 -8.40
CA LEU A 135 8.22 3.58 -8.92
C LEU A 135 9.47 4.44 -8.78
N GLN A 136 9.84 5.21 -9.81
CA GLN A 136 11.07 5.99 -9.84
C GLN A 136 10.84 7.38 -10.47
N ALA A 137 11.42 8.42 -9.88
CA ALA A 137 11.51 9.72 -10.54
C ALA A 137 12.82 10.45 -10.20
N ASP A 138 13.26 11.29 -11.13
CA ASP A 138 14.47 12.11 -10.96
C ASP A 138 14.16 13.61 -10.82
N ASN A 139 15.19 14.39 -10.50
CA ASN A 139 15.13 15.86 -10.39
C ASN A 139 14.78 16.56 -11.71
N ARG A 140 14.88 15.89 -12.85
CA ARG A 140 14.57 16.43 -14.18
C ARG A 140 13.12 16.19 -14.58
N GLY A 141 12.36 15.50 -13.73
CA GLY A 141 10.95 15.20 -13.96
C GLY A 141 10.72 13.94 -14.79
N ASN A 142 11.76 13.14 -15.09
CA ASN A 142 11.54 11.83 -15.68
C ASN A 142 10.90 10.92 -14.63
N ARG A 143 9.86 10.19 -15.04
CA ARG A 143 9.05 9.32 -14.18
C ARG A 143 8.93 7.96 -14.83
N ARG A 144 9.25 6.89 -14.12
CA ARG A 144 9.27 5.52 -14.64
C ARG A 144 8.79 4.53 -13.59
N ALA A 145 8.07 3.52 -14.03
CA ALA A 145 7.70 2.37 -13.23
C ALA A 145 8.09 1.10 -13.98
N ASP A 146 8.21 -0.02 -13.28
CA ASP A 146 8.42 -1.32 -13.95
C ASP A 146 7.20 -1.68 -14.82
N GLY A 147 6.01 -1.34 -14.33
CA GLY A 147 4.74 -1.50 -15.04
C GLY A 147 4.36 -0.36 -15.98
N LYS A 148 3.46 -0.65 -16.92
CA LYS A 148 2.89 0.33 -17.85
C LYS A 148 1.76 1.13 -17.18
N GLU A 149 1.63 2.41 -17.53
CA GLU A 149 0.55 3.31 -17.04
C GLU A 149 0.49 3.42 -15.50
N CYS A 150 1.67 3.41 -14.87
CA CYS A 150 1.82 3.33 -13.41
C CYS A 150 2.30 4.63 -12.75
N TRP A 151 2.35 5.74 -13.50
CA TRP A 151 2.72 7.08 -13.03
C TRP A 151 1.58 8.10 -13.07
#